data_AF-A0A9E1J7X9-F1
#
_entry.id   AF-A0A9E1J7X9-F1
#
_cell.length_a   1.000
_cell.length_b   1.000
_cell.length_c   1.000
_cell.angle_alpha   90.00
_cell.angle_beta   90.00
_cell.angle_gamma   90.00
#
_symmetry.space_group_name_H-M   'P 1'
#
loop_
_entity.id
_entity.type
_entity.pdbx_description
1 polymer ?
#
loop_
_entity_poly.entity_id
_entity_poly.type
_entity_poly.pdbx_seq_one_letter_code
_entity_poly.pdbx_strand_id
1 'polypeptide(L)'
;GRPGPASSFMKVMGSETNQAITELTVEALNYYAAPFQPEARKPGNNVKPIAPEVGVAAVAKYLFLRAASIYSGSNEIQRNIMAKQILGL
;
A
#
# COMPACT_ATOMS: atom_id res chain seq x y z
N GLY A 1 -13.90 -23.05 -5.04
CA GLY A 1 -14.96 -22.06 -5.24
C GLY A 1 -14.38 -20.86 -5.94
N ARG A 2 -15.03 -20.33 -6.98
CA ARG A 2 -14.62 -19.05 -7.58
C ARG A 2 -14.96 -17.93 -6.58
N PRO A 3 -14.00 -17.09 -6.17
CA PRO A 3 -14.29 -15.92 -5.36
C PRO A 3 -15.37 -15.09 -6.06
N GLY A 4 -16.42 -14.69 -5.33
CA GLY A 4 -17.51 -13.89 -5.89
C GLY A 4 -17.10 -12.45 -6.17
N PRO A 5 -17.91 -11.67 -6.90
CA PRO A 5 -17.62 -10.27 -7.24
C PRO A 5 -17.29 -9.39 -6.02
N ALA A 6 -17.90 -9.68 -4.86
CA ALA A 6 -17.64 -8.96 -3.61
C ALA A 6 -16.17 -9.03 -3.15
N SER A 7 -15.47 -10.15 -3.36
CA SER A 7 -14.06 -10.26 -2.97
C SER A 7 -13.14 -9.46 -3.89
N SER A 8 -13.45 -9.42 -5.19
CA SER A 8 -12.73 -8.57 -6.15
C SER A 8 -12.92 -7.10 -5.83
N PHE A 9 -14.15 -6.72 -5.45
CA PHE A 9 -14.45 -5.35 -5.01
C PHE A 9 -13.65 -4.97 -3.77
N MET A 10 -13.63 -5.84 -2.75
CA MET A 10 -12.86 -5.61 -1.53
C MET A 10 -11.35 -5.50 -1.80
N LYS A 11 -10.81 -6.26 -2.77
CA LYS A 11 -9.40 -6.14 -3.18
C LYS A 11 -9.09 -4.77 -3.77
N VAL A 12 -9.93 -4.28 -4.70
CA VAL A 12 -9.72 -2.97 -5.34
C VAL A 12 -9.82 -1.85 -4.31
N MET A 13 -10.89 -1.85 -3.51
CA MET A 13 -11.08 -0.86 -2.44
C MET A 13 -9.92 -0.88 -1.43
N GLY A 14 -9.48 -2.07 -1.03
CA GLY A 14 -8.39 -2.23 -0.07
C GLY A 14 -7.05 -1.72 -0.61
N SER A 15 -6.73 -1.98 -1.88
CA SER A 15 -5.47 -1.52 -2.47
C SER A 15 -5.47 0.00 -2.68
N GLU A 16 -6.57 0.59 -3.15
CA GLU A 16 -6.69 2.05 -3.35
C GLU A 16 -6.67 2.81 -2.02
N THR A 17 -7.38 2.30 -1.00
CA THR A 17 -7.38 2.89 0.35
C THR A 17 -5.98 2.88 0.96
N ASN A 18 -5.26 1.75 0.84
CA ASN A 18 -3.89 1.66 1.33
C ASN A 18 -2.93 2.61 0.61
N GLN A 19 -3.10 2.80 -0.70
CA GLN A 19 -2.30 3.78 -1.45
C GLN A 19 -2.54 5.20 -0.94
N ALA A 20 -3.80 5.61 -0.82
CA ALA A 20 -4.14 6.95 -0.32
C ALA A 20 -3.60 7.21 1.09
N ILE A 21 -3.78 6.25 2.01
CA ILE A 21 -3.28 6.39 3.39
C ILE A 21 -1.76 6.52 3.42
N THR A 22 -1.05 5.67 2.67
CA THR A 22 0.41 5.66 2.69
C THR A 22 1.00 6.87 1.98
N GLU A 23 0.37 7.37 0.92
CA GLU A 23 0.74 8.62 0.26
C GLU A 23 0.62 9.81 1.21
N LEU A 24 -0.53 9.95 1.88
CA LEU A 24 -0.74 10.97 2.92
C LEU A 24 0.26 10.85 4.07
N THR A 25 0.66 9.63 4.43
CA THR A 25 1.65 9.41 5.49
C THR A 25 3.03 9.93 5.07
N VAL A 26 3.44 9.65 3.83
CA VAL A 26 4.71 10.13 3.27
C VAL A 26 4.70 11.65 3.12
N GLU A 27 3.59 12.22 2.65
CA GLU A 27 3.39 13.67 2.53
C GLU A 27 3.46 14.36 3.91
N ALA A 28 2.78 13.81 4.92
CA ALA A 28 2.80 14.34 6.28
C ALA A 28 4.18 14.29 6.94
N LEU A 29 5.01 13.30 6.62
CA LEU A 29 6.40 13.22 7.11
C LEU A 29 7.31 14.26 6.47
N ASN A 30 7.00 14.73 5.26
CA ASN A 30 7.75 15.75 4.54
C ASN A 30 9.27 15.43 4.52
N TYR A 31 10.13 16.30 5.04
CA TYR A 31 11.58 16.10 5.11
C TYR A 31 12.01 14.81 5.83
N TYR A 32 11.18 14.28 6.73
CA TYR A 32 11.44 13.02 7.44
C TYR A 32 11.13 11.77 6.61
N ALA A 33 10.63 11.90 5.38
CA ALA A 33 10.42 10.76 4.47
C ALA A 33 11.71 10.27 3.79
N ALA A 34 12.66 11.18 3.53
CA ALA A 34 13.89 10.88 2.78
C ALA A 34 15.20 10.60 3.58
N PRO A 35 15.26 10.57 4.94
CA PRO A 35 16.51 10.25 5.63
C PRO A 35 17.07 8.86 5.26
N PHE A 36 18.35 8.83 4.89
CA PHE A 36 19.08 7.59 4.70
C PHE A 36 19.65 7.11 6.04
N GLN A 37 18.90 6.28 6.75
CA GLN A 37 19.32 5.69 8.03
C GLN A 37 19.00 4.18 8.11
N PRO A 38 19.74 3.31 7.39
CA PRO A 38 19.48 1.86 7.36
C PRO A 38 19.55 1.20 8.75
N GLU A 39 20.43 1.68 9.63
CA GLU A 39 20.61 1.14 10.98
C GLU A 39 19.34 1.27 11.84
N ALA A 40 18.55 2.33 11.67
CA ALA A 40 17.30 2.54 12.40
C ALA A 40 16.17 1.60 11.96
N ARG A 41 16.33 0.90 10.82
CA ARG A 41 15.36 -0.07 10.29
C ARG A 41 15.64 -1.50 10.76
N LYS A 42 16.75 -1.75 11.47
CA LYS A 42 17.10 -3.08 11.97
C LYS A 42 16.37 -3.36 13.29
N PRO A 43 15.68 -4.50 13.45
CA PRO A 43 15.10 -4.88 14.73
C PRO A 43 16.18 -4.94 15.83
N GLY A 44 15.89 -4.42 17.02
CA GLY A 44 16.82 -4.43 18.17
C GLY A 44 18.00 -3.45 18.07
N ASN A 45 17.96 -2.49 17.14
CA ASN A 45 18.96 -1.42 17.10
C ASN A 45 18.83 -0.48 18.32
N ASN A 46 19.91 0.22 18.65
CA ASN A 46 19.96 1.24 19.70
C ASN A 46 20.18 2.66 19.14
N VAL A 47 19.88 2.89 17.86
CA VAL A 47 20.11 4.20 17.23
C VAL A 47 18.86 5.06 17.33
N LYS A 48 19.04 6.35 17.65
CA LYS A 48 17.94 7.31 17.64
C LYS A 48 17.51 7.59 16.18
N PRO A 49 16.22 7.41 15.82
CA PRO A 49 15.77 7.68 14.46
C PRO A 49 15.80 9.19 14.15
N ILE A 50 16.13 9.54 12.90
CA ILE A 50 16.06 10.92 12.39
C ILE A 50 14.60 11.35 12.23
N ALA A 51 13.75 10.45 11.73
CA ALA A 51 12.31 10.64 11.64
C ALA A 51 11.61 10.33 12.99
N PRO A 52 10.36 10.76 13.19
CA PRO A 52 9.50 10.20 14.23
C PRO A 52 9.49 8.67 14.14
N GLU A 53 9.43 7.98 15.28
CA GLU A 53 9.51 6.51 15.34
C GLU A 53 8.50 5.82 14.41
N VAL A 54 7.27 6.33 14.37
CA VAL A 54 6.19 5.86 13.48
C VAL A 54 6.49 6.06 11.99
N GLY A 55 7.40 6.97 11.63
CA GLY A 55 7.77 7.33 10.26
C GLY A 55 8.93 6.53 9.68
N VAL A 56 9.70 5.80 10.50
CA VAL A 56 10.95 5.11 10.09
C VAL A 56 10.72 4.13 8.93
N ALA A 57 9.56 3.47 8.90
CA ALA A 57 9.18 2.50 7.89
C ALA A 57 8.14 3.01 6.88
N ALA A 58 7.69 4.26 6.98
CA ALA A 58 6.56 4.77 6.20
C ALA A 58 6.80 4.72 4.68
N VAL A 59 7.97 5.17 4.21
CA VAL A 59 8.31 5.12 2.78
C VAL A 59 8.46 3.69 2.26
N ALA A 60 9.06 2.80 3.05
CA ALA A 60 9.15 1.39 2.67
C ALA A 60 7.76 0.76 2.52
N LYS A 61 6.84 1.07 3.45
CA LYS A 61 5.44 0.64 3.40
C LYS A 61 4.70 1.22 2.20
N TYR A 62 4.87 2.50 1.90
CA TYR A 62 4.30 3.15 0.70
C TYR A 62 4.75 2.44 -0.58
N LEU A 63 6.06 2.25 -0.77
CA LEU A 63 6.62 1.61 -1.97
C LEU A 63 6.13 0.17 -2.13
N PHE A 64 6.05 -0.60 -1.03
CA PHE A 64 5.52 -1.96 -1.06
C PHE A 64 4.04 -1.99 -1.43
N LEU A 65 3.21 -1.14 -0.81
CA LEU A 65 1.76 -1.14 -1.02
C LEU A 65 1.34 -0.57 -2.39
N ARG A 66 2.21 0.17 -3.09
CA ARG A 66 1.98 0.50 -4.51
C ARG A 66 1.81 -0.77 -5.37
N ALA A 67 2.61 -1.81 -5.11
CA ALA A 67 2.51 -3.06 -5.84
C ALA A 67 1.16 -3.78 -5.65
N ALA A 68 0.39 -3.45 -4.61
CA ALA A 68 -0.93 -4.03 -4.34
C ALA A 68 -1.99 -3.73 -5.39
N SER A 69 -1.84 -2.62 -6.11
CA SER A 69 -2.69 -2.31 -7.26
C SER A 69 -2.43 -3.22 -8.47
N ILE A 70 -1.33 -3.98 -8.47
CA ILE A 70 -0.85 -4.78 -9.62
C ILE A 70 -0.83 -6.27 -9.31
N TYR A 71 -0.31 -6.66 -8.14
CA TYR A 71 -0.19 -8.08 -7.81
C TYR A 71 -1.58 -8.75 -7.76
N SER A 72 -1.61 -10.05 -8.09
CA SER A 72 -2.86 -10.83 -8.11
C SER A 72 -3.95 -10.25 -9.02
N GLY A 73 -3.53 -9.62 -10.12
CA GLY A 73 -4.41 -8.96 -11.09
C GLY A 73 -4.55 -7.47 -10.78
N SER A 74 -4.31 -6.65 -11.80
CA SER A 74 -4.38 -5.20 -11.66
C SER A 74 -5.80 -4.74 -11.28
N ASN A 75 -5.91 -3.58 -10.66
CA ASN A 75 -7.20 -3.01 -10.32
C ASN A 75 -8.10 -2.83 -11.56
N GLU A 76 -7.53 -2.49 -12.72
CA GLU A 76 -8.26 -2.42 -13.99
C GLU A 76 -8.82 -3.78 -14.41
N ILE A 77 -8.01 -4.84 -14.34
CA ILE A 77 -8.45 -6.20 -14.67
C ILE A 77 -9.55 -6.66 -13.71
N GLN A 78 -9.43 -6.37 -12.42
CA GLN A 78 -10.46 -6.70 -11.43
C GLN A 78 -11.77 -5.95 -11.72
N ARG A 79 -11.71 -4.66 -12.09
CA ARG A 79 -12.88 -3.89 -12.53
C ARG A 79 -13.55 -4.50 -13.76
N ASN A 80 -12.77 -4.94 -14.75
CA ASN A 80 -13.30 -5.61 -15.94
C ASN A 80 -13.98 -6.95 -15.62
N ILE A 81 -13.40 -7.76 -14.74
CA ILE A 81 -13.99 -9.04 -14.29
C ILE A 81 -15.31 -8.78 -13.56
N MET A 82 -15.32 -7.80 -12.64
CA MET A 82 -16.54 -7.40 -11.93
C MET A 82 -17.61 -6.90 -12.89
N ALA A 83 -17.26 -6.05 -13.87
CA ALA A 83 -18.19 -5.54 -14.87
C ALA A 83 -18.84 -6.68 -15.68
N LYS A 84 -18.06 -7.66 -16.13
CA LYS A 84 -18.59 -8.86 -16.81
C LYS A 84 -19.55 -9.66 -15.94
N GLN A 85 -19.19 -9.88 -14.68
CA GLN A 85 -20.03 -10.63 -13.75
C GLN A 85 -21.34 -9.93 -13.39
N ILE A 86 -21.29 -8.60 -13.20
CA ILE A 86 -22.46 -7.79 -12.79
C ILE A 86 -23.38 -7.54 -14.00
N LEU A 87 -22.80 -7.22 -15.16
CA LEU A 87 -23.56 -6.86 -16.37
C LEU A 87 -23.93 -8.07 -17.24
N GLY A 88 -23.40 -9.26 -16.94
CA GLY A 88 -23.66 -10.48 -17.72
C GLY A 88 -23.01 -10.48 -19.11
N LEU A 89 -21.86 -9.81 -19.27
CA LEU A 89 -21.11 -9.67 -20.52
C LEU A 89 -20.05 -10.77 -20.73
#